data_AF-A0A323UNS4-F1
#
_entry.id   AF-A0A323UNS4-F1
#
_cell.length_a   1.000
_cell.length_b   1.000
_cell.length_c   1.000
_cell.angle_alpha   90.00
_cell.angle_beta   90.00
_cell.angle_gamma   90.00
#
_symmetry.space_group_name_H-M   'P 1'
#
loop_
_entity.id
_entity.type
_entity.pdbx_description
1 polymer ?
#
loop_
_entity_poly.entity_id
_entity_poly.type
_entity_poly.pdbx_seq_one_letter_code
_entity_poly.pdbx_strand_id
1 'polypeptide(L)' 'PYWKGRWRGQAQKWFALAFIGRDADIDIHAHDKEFGSWRWIRAGELADLIVPFKRPVYDAVFEEFADLIS' A
#
# COMPACT_ATOMS: atom_id res chain seq x y z
N PRO A 1 -7.45 16.27 18.97
CA PRO A 1 -6.56 15.99 17.81
C PRO A 1 -5.31 15.22 18.25
N TYR A 2 -5.15 13.98 17.77
CA TYR A 2 -4.18 12.97 18.24
C TYR A 2 -2.70 13.40 18.23
N TRP A 3 -2.33 14.52 17.57
CA TRP A 3 -0.93 14.94 17.41
C TRP A 3 -0.65 16.41 17.77
N LYS A 4 -1.59 17.11 18.43
CA LYS A 4 -1.47 18.54 18.84
C LYS A 4 -0.87 19.46 17.75
N GLY A 5 -1.13 19.20 16.46
CA GLY A 5 -0.63 20.02 15.34
C GLY A 5 0.88 19.92 15.06
N ARG A 6 1.62 19.00 15.70
CA ARG A 6 3.07 18.86 15.54
C ARG A 6 3.48 18.38 14.14
N TRP A 7 2.61 17.64 13.47
CA TRP A 7 2.89 17.01 12.18
C TRP A 7 1.81 17.40 11.17
N ARG A 8 2.25 17.82 9.97
CA ARG A 8 1.36 18.27 8.87
C ARG A 8 1.03 17.15 7.87
N GLY A 9 1.62 15.98 8.02
CA GLY A 9 1.46 14.85 7.10
C GLY A 9 2.61 13.87 7.20
N GLN A 10 2.74 13.03 6.18
CA GLN A 10 3.81 12.03 6.06
C GLN A 10 4.58 12.29 4.76
N ALA A 11 5.91 12.32 4.84
CA ALA A 11 6.76 12.19 3.66
C ALA A 11 6.93 10.70 3.37
N GLN A 12 6.61 10.26 2.16
CA GLN A 12 6.57 8.84 1.79
C GLN A 12 7.53 8.58 0.62
N LYS A 13 8.20 7.42 0.65
CA LYS A 13 8.94 6.84 -0.47
C LYS A 13 8.32 5.49 -0.78
N TRP A 14 8.06 5.23 -2.05
CA TRP A 14 7.42 4.02 -2.52
C TRP A 14 8.41 3.12 -3.24
N PHE A 15 8.22 1.81 -3.11
CA PHE A 15 9.05 0.78 -3.73
C PHE A 15 8.14 -0.25 -4.41
N ALA A 16 8.44 -0.59 -5.66
CA ALA A 16 7.85 -1.72 -6.35
C ALA A 16 8.71 -2.97 -6.08
N LEU A 17 8.08 -4.05 -5.63
CA LEU A 17 8.75 -5.30 -5.27
C LEU A 17 8.11 -6.47 -6.04
N ALA A 18 8.93 -7.24 -6.76
CA ALA A 18 8.50 -8.52 -7.32
C ALA A 18 8.57 -9.59 -6.22
N PHE A 19 7.41 -10.12 -5.82
CA PHE A 19 7.35 -11.20 -4.84
C PHE A 19 7.72 -12.52 -5.51
N ILE A 20 8.85 -13.11 -5.09
CA ILE A 20 9.39 -14.37 -5.63
C ILE A 20 9.18 -15.57 -4.69
N GLY A 21 8.40 -15.37 -3.63
CA GLY A 21 8.07 -16.40 -2.64
C GLY A 21 6.76 -17.12 -2.94
N ARG A 22 6.18 -17.71 -1.90
CA ARG A 22 4.85 -18.33 -1.92
C ARG A 22 3.92 -17.56 -0.99
N ASP A 23 2.62 -17.63 -1.25
CA ASP A 23 1.62 -16.96 -0.40
C ASP A 23 1.74 -17.32 1.09
N ALA A 24 2.16 -18.55 1.41
CA ALA A 24 2.40 -19.00 2.79
C ALA A 24 3.57 -18.29 3.49
N ASP A 25 4.46 -17.62 2.74
CA ASP A 25 5.56 -16.84 3.29
C ASP A 25 5.08 -15.44 3.74
N ILE A 26 3.83 -15.04 3.44
CA ILE A 26 3.21 -13.80 3.92
C ILE A 26 2.47 -14.06 5.24
N ASP A 27 3.18 -13.85 6.35
CA ASP A 27 2.63 -13.95 7.70
C ASP A 27 2.33 -12.57 8.30
N ILE A 28 1.05 -12.18 8.28
CA ILE A 28 0.56 -10.91 8.86
C ILE A 28 0.41 -10.97 10.40
N HIS A 29 0.72 -12.10 11.03
CA HIS A 29 0.63 -12.33 12.48
C HIS A 29 2.00 -12.46 13.16
N ALA A 30 3.10 -12.38 12.42
CA ALA A 30 4.45 -12.52 12.96
C ALA A 30 4.82 -11.43 14.00
N HIS A 31 4.15 -10.27 13.98
CA HIS A 31 4.45 -9.10 14.81
C HIS A 31 3.18 -8.37 15.28
N ASP A 32 3.35 -7.20 15.92
CA ASP A 32 2.25 -6.28 16.23
C ASP A 32 1.39 -6.04 15.00
N LYS A 33 0.10 -6.31 15.14
CA LYS A 33 -0.81 -6.48 14.01
C LYS A 33 -1.18 -5.13 13.38
N GLU A 34 -0.60 -4.84 12.22
CA GLU A 34 -1.02 -3.73 11.36
C GLU A 34 -2.18 -4.12 10.42
N PHE A 35 -2.18 -5.37 9.92
CA PHE A 35 -3.13 -5.84 8.90
C PHE A 35 -4.16 -6.83 9.44
N GLY A 36 -5.41 -6.69 9.01
CA GLY A 36 -6.51 -7.60 9.37
C GLY A 36 -6.61 -8.84 8.49
N SER A 37 -6.36 -8.68 7.19
CA SER A 37 -6.41 -9.70 6.15
C SER A 37 -5.62 -9.20 4.93
N TRP A 38 -5.23 -10.10 4.03
CA TRP A 38 -4.56 -9.74 2.79
C TRP A 38 -5.08 -10.59 1.62
N ARG A 39 -4.98 -10.05 0.40
CA ARG A 39 -5.18 -10.76 -0.87
C ARG A 39 -4.40 -10.05 -1.97
N TRP A 40 -4.04 -10.78 -3.02
CA TRP A 40 -3.56 -10.17 -4.25
C TRP A 40 -4.71 -9.46 -4.98
N ILE A 41 -4.41 -8.30 -5.58
CA ILE A 41 -5.34 -7.51 -6.38
C ILE A 41 -4.62 -7.02 -7.64
N ARG A 42 -5.35 -6.75 -8.72
CA ARG A 42 -4.81 -5.96 -9.82
C ARG A 42 -4.73 -4.49 -9.41
N ALA A 43 -3.75 -3.75 -9.95
CA ALA A 43 -3.57 -2.32 -9.66
C ALA A 43 -4.87 -1.51 -9.89
N GLY A 44 -5.57 -1.78 -11.00
CA GLY A 44 -6.85 -1.12 -11.32
C GLY A 44 -7.99 -1.40 -10.34
N GLU A 45 -7.93 -2.48 -9.55
CA GLU A 45 -8.94 -2.78 -8.52
C GLU A 45 -8.73 -1.97 -7.24
N LEU A 46 -7.55 -1.37 -7.03
CA LEU A 46 -7.23 -0.70 -5.77
C LEU A 46 -8.11 0.52 -5.53
N ALA A 47 -8.48 1.24 -6.58
CA ALA A 47 -9.34 2.40 -6.48
C ALA A 47 -10.61 2.06 -5.67
N ASP A 48 -11.22 0.90 -5.86
CA ASP A 48 -12.45 0.53 -5.15
C ASP A 48 -12.24 0.10 -3.70
N LEU A 49 -11.00 -0.22 -3.31
CA LEU A 49 -10.67 -0.78 -2.00
C LEU A 49 -10.03 0.23 -1.06
N ILE A 50 -9.42 1.28 -1.60
CA ILE A 50 -8.62 2.24 -0.84
C ILE A 50 -9.48 3.38 -0.26
N VAL A 51 -9.06 3.87 0.92
CA VAL A 51 -9.65 5.06 1.54
C VAL A 51 -9.50 6.28 0.62
N PRO A 52 -10.55 7.13 0.46
CA PRO A 52 -10.58 8.18 -0.56
C PRO A 52 -9.38 9.13 -0.56
N PHE A 53 -8.91 9.55 0.61
CA PHE A 53 -7.80 10.52 0.70
C PHE A 53 -6.45 9.95 0.25
N LYS A 54 -6.29 8.62 0.15
CA LYS A 54 -5.05 7.99 -0.35
C LYS A 54 -5.07 7.76 -1.86
N ARG A 55 -6.22 7.84 -2.54
CA ARG A 55 -6.35 7.55 -3.99
C ARG A 55 -5.32 8.29 -4.84
N PRO A 56 -5.16 9.63 -4.72
CA PRO A 56 -4.24 10.35 -5.59
C PRO A 56 -2.78 9.91 -5.42
N VAL A 57 -2.38 9.45 -4.23
CA VAL A 57 -1.03 8.94 -4.00
C VAL A 57 -0.82 7.60 -4.71
N TYR A 58 -1.80 6.71 -4.65
CA TYR A 58 -1.69 5.41 -5.31
C TYR A 58 -1.79 5.50 -6.83
N ASP A 59 -2.64 6.38 -7.36
CA ASP A 59 -2.72 6.63 -8.80
C ASP A 59 -1.35 7.07 -9.34
N ALA A 60 -0.69 8.01 -8.65
CA ALA A 60 0.65 8.47 -9.04
C ALA A 60 1.72 7.37 -8.92
N VAL A 61 1.63 6.51 -7.89
CA VAL A 61 2.56 5.38 -7.71
C VAL A 61 2.39 4.33 -8.82
N PHE A 62 1.16 4.05 -9.25
CA PHE A 62 0.90 3.11 -10.34
C PHE A 62 1.28 3.65 -11.70
N GLU A 63 1.10 4.95 -11.93
CA GLU A 63 1.59 5.60 -13.14
C GLU A 63 3.13 5.53 -13.22
N GLU A 64 3.83 5.86 -12.14
CA GLU A 64 5.31 5.80 -12.09
C GLU A 64 5.86 4.38 -12.28
N PHE A 65 5.13 3.37 -11.80
CA PHE A 65 5.53 1.96 -11.91
C PHE A 65 4.83 1.20 -13.04
N ALA A 66 4.15 1.89 -13.97
CA ALA A 66 3.35 1.26 -15.02
C ALA A 66 4.14 0.19 -15.78
N ASP A 67 5.37 0.50 -16.20
CA ASP A 67 6.25 -0.41 -16.96
C ASP A 67 6.70 -1.66 -16.18
N LEU A 68 6.56 -1.66 -14.84
CA LEU A 68 6.92 -2.79 -13.98
C LEU A 68 5.71 -3.64 -13.60
N ILE A 69 4.50 -3.08 -13.64
CA ILE A 69 3.28 -3.71 -13.13
C ILE A 69 2.25 -4.04 -14.23
N SER A 70 2.51 -3.61 -15.48
CA SER A 70 1.69 -3.89 -16.67
C SER A 70 1.90 -5.30 -17.23
#